data_AF-A0A544ZJ32-F1
#
_entry.id   AF-A0A544ZJ32-F1
#
_cell.length_a   1.000
_cell.length_b   1.000
_cell.length_c   1.000
_cell.angle_alpha   90.00
_cell.angle_beta   90.00
_cell.angle_gamma   90.00
#
_symmetry.space_group_name_H-M   'P 1'
#
loop_
_entity.id
_entity.type
_entity.pdbx_description
1 polymer ?
#
loop_
_entity_poly.entity_id
_entity_poly.type
_entity_poly.pdbx_seq_one_letter_code
_entity_poly.pdbx_strand_id
1 'polypeptide(L)'
;MTAIDSGRRSDRLDHARRLAESGDLDGAAAIFAELAADEDAPDRGEAGEGLSVVVERMAERLLEDGEPERAADVLLEALSVSAVADPARLRVLLGMAHLEMACAQFAGAVEDSRQEGADAGTGALAIELLARTLPLRGRDADAETVWRYGLDHPDEALADQVRLRLGRDVRPAMEGVEG
;
A
#
# COMPACT_ATOMS: atom_id res chain seq x y z
N MET A 1 -1.07 -30.73 25.73
CA MET A 1 -2.08 -29.66 25.93
C MET A 1 -2.95 -30.00 27.14
N THR A 2 -3.03 -29.15 28.16
CA THR A 2 -3.87 -29.39 29.37
C THR A 2 -5.05 -28.41 29.41
N ALA A 3 -6.12 -28.71 30.15
CA ALA A 3 -7.31 -27.85 30.24
C ALA A 3 -7.00 -26.42 30.75
N ILE A 4 -5.96 -26.26 31.58
CA ILE A 4 -5.49 -24.97 32.09
C ILE A 4 -4.89 -24.10 30.97
N ASP A 5 -4.22 -24.74 30.01
CA ASP A 5 -3.56 -24.08 28.87
C ASP A 5 -4.57 -23.59 27.82
N SER A 6 -5.66 -24.33 27.64
CA SER A 6 -6.80 -23.90 26.81
C SER A 6 -7.55 -22.72 27.41
N GLY A 7 -7.78 -22.70 28.73
CA GLY A 7 -8.45 -21.58 29.40
C GLY A 7 -7.66 -20.27 29.30
N ARG A 8 -6.35 -20.33 29.51
CA ARG A 8 -5.47 -19.16 29.39
C ARG A 8 -5.47 -18.58 27.97
N ARG A 9 -5.52 -19.41 26.93
CA ARG A 9 -5.56 -18.95 25.53
C ARG A 9 -6.89 -18.29 25.17
N SER A 10 -8.01 -18.87 25.61
CA SER A 10 -9.33 -18.24 25.47
C SER A 10 -9.34 -16.84 26.10
N ASP A 11 -8.77 -16.68 27.30
CA ASP A 11 -8.68 -15.38 27.98
C ASP A 11 -7.85 -14.36 27.17
N ARG A 12 -6.81 -14.82 26.46
CA ARG A 12 -5.95 -13.97 25.61
C ARG A 12 -6.68 -13.54 24.34
N LEU A 13 -7.42 -14.42 23.67
CA LEU A 13 -8.25 -14.04 22.52
C LEU A 13 -9.29 -12.99 22.89
N ASP A 14 -9.99 -13.21 24.00
CA ASP A 14 -10.98 -12.24 24.49
C ASP A 14 -10.31 -10.92 24.90
N HIS A 15 -9.08 -10.96 25.41
CA HIS A 15 -8.33 -9.75 25.67
C HIS A 15 -7.97 -8.99 24.39
N ALA A 16 -7.49 -9.67 23.35
CA ALA A 16 -7.16 -9.08 22.05
C ALA A 16 -8.38 -8.41 21.42
N ARG A 17 -9.56 -9.06 21.49
CA ARG A 17 -10.84 -8.48 21.05
C ARG A 17 -11.17 -7.18 21.76
N ARG A 18 -11.07 -7.17 23.09
CA ARG A 18 -11.33 -5.95 23.89
C ARG A 18 -10.38 -4.80 23.54
N LEU A 19 -9.12 -5.11 23.22
CA LEU A 19 -8.16 -4.10 22.75
C LEU A 19 -8.56 -3.55 21.37
N ALA A 20 -8.95 -4.42 20.44
CA ALA A 20 -9.41 -3.99 19.11
C ALA A 20 -10.68 -3.12 19.19
N GLU A 21 -11.62 -3.49 20.06
CA GLU A 21 -12.85 -2.74 20.32
C GLU A 21 -12.58 -1.38 20.97
N SER A 22 -11.61 -1.29 21.88
CA SER A 22 -11.22 -0.03 22.52
C SER A 22 -10.33 0.86 21.64
N GLY A 23 -9.85 0.33 20.51
CA GLY A 23 -9.02 1.04 19.53
C GLY A 23 -7.51 0.87 19.74
N ASP A 24 -7.07 0.05 20.70
CA ASP A 24 -5.68 -0.37 20.83
C ASP A 24 -5.38 -1.49 19.82
N LEU A 25 -5.25 -1.09 18.55
CA LEU A 25 -5.05 -1.99 17.44
C LEU A 25 -3.65 -2.63 17.48
N ASP A 26 -2.62 -1.88 17.88
CA ASP A 26 -1.26 -2.41 18.03
C ASP A 26 -1.21 -3.54 19.08
N GLY A 27 -1.81 -3.31 20.26
CA GLY A 27 -1.89 -4.32 21.30
C GLY A 27 -2.71 -5.54 20.89
N ALA A 28 -3.83 -5.34 20.17
CA ALA A 28 -4.63 -6.43 19.64
C ALA A 28 -3.86 -7.26 18.60
N ALA A 29 -3.20 -6.60 17.64
CA ALA A 29 -2.44 -7.24 16.57
C ALA A 29 -1.32 -8.11 17.13
N ALA A 30 -0.57 -7.62 18.12
CA ALA A 30 0.51 -8.38 18.75
C ALA A 30 0.01 -9.70 19.38
N ILE A 31 -1.11 -9.66 20.10
CA ILE A 31 -1.68 -10.86 20.72
C ILE A 31 -2.22 -11.83 19.66
N PHE A 32 -2.95 -11.33 18.65
CA PHE A 32 -3.48 -12.17 17.58
C PHE A 32 -2.35 -12.82 16.76
N ALA A 33 -1.30 -12.08 16.42
CA ALA A 33 -0.16 -12.60 15.67
C ALA A 33 0.57 -13.71 16.43
N GLU A 34 0.81 -13.54 17.74
CA GLU A 34 1.45 -14.56 18.56
C GLU A 34 0.63 -15.86 18.59
N LEU A 35 -0.70 -15.75 18.81
CA LEU A 35 -1.59 -16.91 18.86
C LEU A 35 -1.76 -17.58 17.49
N ALA A 36 -1.79 -16.80 16.42
CA ALA A 36 -1.92 -17.30 15.05
C ALA A 36 -0.63 -17.96 14.52
N ALA A 37 0.54 -17.57 15.04
CA ALA A 37 1.83 -18.15 14.67
C ALA A 37 2.11 -19.51 15.33
N ASP A 38 1.40 -19.86 16.41
CA ASP A 38 1.50 -21.18 17.03
C ASP A 38 0.78 -22.22 16.16
N GLU A 39 1.55 -23.02 15.42
CA GLU A 39 1.01 -24.00 14.48
C GLU A 39 0.15 -25.09 15.16
N ASP A 40 0.44 -25.38 16.44
CA ASP A 40 -0.22 -26.40 17.25
C ASP A 40 -1.41 -25.84 18.05
N ALA A 41 -1.67 -24.53 17.97
CA ALA A 41 -2.78 -23.90 18.66
C ALA A 41 -4.13 -24.23 18.01
N PRO A 42 -5.11 -24.76 18.76
CA PRO A 42 -6.44 -25.10 18.23
C PRO A 42 -7.22 -23.86 17.79
N ASP A 43 -6.87 -22.70 18.34
CA ASP A 43 -7.48 -21.40 18.15
C ASP A 43 -6.71 -20.50 17.16
N ARG A 44 -5.66 -21.03 16.50
CA ARG A 44 -4.84 -20.28 15.52
C ARG A 44 -5.65 -19.65 14.39
N GLY A 45 -6.72 -20.32 13.93
CA GLY A 45 -7.55 -19.83 12.84
C GLY A 45 -8.37 -18.61 13.26
N GLU A 46 -8.96 -18.67 14.45
CA GLU A 46 -9.70 -17.55 15.06
C GLU A 46 -8.77 -16.37 15.35
N ALA A 47 -7.55 -16.65 15.82
CA ALA A 47 -6.51 -15.63 15.97
C ALA A 47 -6.10 -15.00 14.63
N GLY A 48 -5.96 -15.82 13.57
CA GLY A 48 -5.64 -15.38 12.22
C GLY A 48 -6.73 -14.48 11.61
N GLU A 49 -8.01 -14.78 11.84
CA GLU A 49 -9.13 -13.91 11.47
C GLU A 49 -9.08 -12.57 12.21
N GLY A 50 -8.84 -12.61 13.52
CA GLY A 50 -8.68 -11.41 14.34
C GLY A 50 -7.52 -10.53 13.88
N LEU A 51 -6.36 -11.14 13.57
CA LEU A 51 -5.20 -10.45 13.04
C LEU A 51 -5.53 -9.72 11.73
N SER A 52 -6.18 -10.39 10.78
CA SER A 52 -6.52 -9.81 9.48
C SER A 52 -7.39 -8.58 9.62
N VAL A 53 -8.44 -8.64 10.46
CA VAL A 53 -9.36 -7.51 10.67
C VAL A 53 -8.64 -6.32 11.30
N VAL A 54 -7.79 -6.56 12.30
CA VAL A 54 -7.06 -5.50 12.99
C VAL A 54 -6.05 -4.84 12.05
N VAL A 55 -5.27 -5.64 11.32
CA VAL A 55 -4.23 -5.16 10.40
C VAL A 55 -4.83 -4.41 9.21
N GLU A 56 -5.96 -4.88 8.68
CA GLU A 56 -6.74 -4.17 7.68
C GLU A 56 -7.07 -2.75 8.14
N ARG A 57 -7.64 -2.62 9.35
CA ARG A 57 -8.03 -1.32 9.91
C ARG A 57 -6.83 -0.42 10.19
N MET A 58 -5.73 -1.00 10.66
CA MET A 58 -4.47 -0.26 10.86
C MET A 58 -3.95 0.28 9.53
N ALA A 59 -3.86 -0.58 8.50
CA ALA A 59 -3.34 -0.20 7.20
C ALA A 59 -4.21 0.86 6.51
N GLU A 60 -5.53 0.72 6.53
CA GLU A 60 -6.45 1.72 5.98
C GLU A 60 -6.26 3.07 6.67
N ARG A 61 -6.20 3.11 8.00
CA ARG A 61 -5.93 4.34 8.76
C ARG A 61 -4.57 4.94 8.44
N LEU A 62 -3.51 4.13 8.40
CA LEU A 62 -2.16 4.60 8.08
C LEU A 62 -2.12 5.20 6.67
N LEU A 63 -2.83 4.61 5.70
CA LEU A 63 -2.95 5.17 4.36
C LEU A 63 -3.72 6.50 4.33
N GLU A 64 -4.80 6.62 5.10
CA GLU A 64 -5.55 7.87 5.27
C GLU A 64 -4.69 8.98 5.92
N ASP A 65 -3.86 8.60 6.89
CA ASP A 65 -2.93 9.49 7.61
C ASP A 65 -1.67 9.83 6.77
N GLY A 66 -1.52 9.24 5.57
CA GLY A 66 -0.38 9.50 4.68
C GLY A 66 0.92 8.79 5.10
N GLU A 67 0.82 7.67 5.80
CA GLU A 67 1.93 6.85 6.29
C GLU A 67 2.02 5.48 5.57
N PRO A 68 2.21 5.44 4.24
CA PRO A 68 2.17 4.20 3.48
C PRO A 68 3.32 3.23 3.80
N GLU A 69 4.48 3.74 4.22
CA GLU A 69 5.61 2.90 4.65
C GLU A 69 5.25 2.07 5.88
N ARG A 70 4.66 2.72 6.90
CA ARG A 70 4.18 2.04 8.11
C ARG A 70 3.04 1.07 7.79
N ALA A 71 2.14 1.44 6.87
CA ALA A 71 1.08 0.54 6.41
C ALA A 71 1.67 -0.73 5.78
N ALA A 72 2.69 -0.58 4.92
CA ALA A 72 3.36 -1.71 4.28
C ALA A 72 4.06 -2.62 5.30
N ASP A 73 4.74 -2.06 6.30
CA ASP A 73 5.41 -2.83 7.35
C ASP A 73 4.43 -3.73 8.12
N VAL A 74 3.32 -3.17 8.60
CA VAL A 74 2.29 -3.93 9.35
C VAL A 74 1.67 -5.03 8.48
N LEU A 75 1.41 -4.73 7.20
CA LEU A 75 0.85 -5.71 6.27
C LEU A 75 1.83 -6.85 5.96
N LEU A 76 3.12 -6.55 5.77
CA LEU A 76 4.17 -7.55 5.54
C LEU A 76 4.35 -8.46 6.75
N GLU A 77 4.34 -7.90 7.96
CA GLU A 77 4.40 -8.67 9.19
C GLU A 77 3.21 -9.64 9.29
N ALA A 78 1.98 -9.16 9.08
CA ALA A 78 0.79 -10.00 9.12
C ALA A 78 0.79 -11.10 8.03
N LEU A 79 1.22 -10.77 6.81
CA LEU A 79 1.33 -11.71 5.69
C LEU A 79 2.40 -12.79 5.91
N SER A 80 3.31 -12.61 6.88
CA SER A 80 4.27 -13.63 7.28
C SER A 80 3.66 -14.72 8.19
N VAL A 81 2.50 -14.44 8.80
CA VAL A 81 1.77 -15.37 9.67
C VAL A 81 0.93 -16.32 8.80
N SER A 82 1.26 -17.62 8.80
CA SER A 82 0.64 -18.61 7.91
C SER A 82 -0.86 -18.79 8.11
N ALA A 83 -1.37 -18.51 9.30
CA ALA A 83 -2.79 -18.63 9.65
C ALA A 83 -3.61 -17.36 9.33
N VAL A 84 -3.01 -16.29 8.81
CA VAL A 84 -3.72 -15.04 8.49
C VAL A 84 -4.87 -15.30 7.52
N ALA A 85 -6.06 -14.77 7.84
CA ALA A 85 -7.23 -14.89 6.99
C ALA A 85 -7.17 -13.88 5.82
N ASP A 86 -7.76 -14.24 4.68
CA ASP A 86 -7.83 -13.38 3.48
C ASP A 86 -6.51 -12.65 3.12
N PRO A 87 -5.42 -13.39 2.85
CA PRO A 87 -4.15 -12.78 2.45
C PRO A 87 -4.26 -12.01 1.12
N ALA A 88 -5.29 -12.27 0.31
CA ALA A 88 -5.51 -11.55 -0.94
C ALA A 88 -5.88 -10.09 -0.66
N ARG A 89 -6.80 -9.84 0.27
CA ARG A 89 -7.18 -8.47 0.67
C ARG A 89 -6.00 -7.70 1.27
N LEU A 90 -5.21 -8.33 2.14
CA LEU A 90 -4.01 -7.69 2.71
C LEU A 90 -2.97 -7.35 1.62
N ARG A 91 -2.80 -8.21 0.61
CA ARG A 91 -1.92 -7.90 -0.53
C ARG A 91 -2.42 -6.75 -1.38
N VAL A 92 -3.74 -6.55 -1.50
CA VAL A 92 -4.31 -5.38 -2.19
C VAL A 92 -3.95 -4.10 -1.44
N LEU A 93 -4.13 -4.07 -0.12
CA LEU A 93 -3.73 -2.93 0.71
C LEU A 93 -2.23 -2.66 0.62
N LEU A 94 -1.40 -3.71 0.58
CA LEU A 94 0.05 -3.57 0.43
C LEU A 94 0.41 -2.97 -0.93
N GLY A 95 -0.29 -3.39 -1.99
CA GLY A 95 -0.20 -2.77 -3.30
C GLY A 95 -0.57 -1.29 -3.28
N MET A 96 -1.63 -0.92 -2.57
CA MET A 96 -2.03 0.49 -2.38
C MET A 96 -0.94 1.30 -1.66
N ALA A 97 -0.35 0.75 -0.61
CA ALA A 97 0.78 1.38 0.09
C ALA A 97 1.99 1.60 -0.84
N HIS A 98 2.33 0.60 -1.67
CA HIS A 98 3.38 0.75 -2.67
C HIS A 98 3.07 1.78 -3.75
N LEU A 99 1.81 1.92 -4.16
CA LEU A 99 1.41 2.99 -5.09
C LEU A 99 1.61 4.37 -4.47
N GLU A 100 1.25 4.57 -3.20
CA GLU A 100 1.48 5.86 -2.52
C GLU A 100 2.98 6.17 -2.38
N MET A 101 3.80 5.18 -2.00
CA MET A 101 5.25 5.33 -1.96
C MET A 101 5.84 5.67 -3.33
N ALA A 102 5.38 5.00 -4.39
CA ALA A 102 5.81 5.30 -5.76
C ALA A 102 5.44 6.72 -6.17
N CYS A 103 4.21 7.17 -5.89
CA CYS A 103 3.78 8.56 -6.12
C CYS A 103 4.68 9.57 -5.40
N ALA A 104 5.04 9.31 -4.13
CA ALA A 104 5.93 10.18 -3.37
C ALA A 104 7.33 10.28 -4.01
N GLN A 105 7.90 9.15 -4.45
CA GLN A 105 9.20 9.13 -5.13
C GLN A 105 9.16 9.84 -6.48
N PHE A 106 8.12 9.63 -7.28
CA PHE A 106 7.96 10.34 -8.55
C PHE A 106 7.78 11.86 -8.34
N ALA A 107 7.01 12.26 -7.32
CA ALA A 107 6.89 13.67 -6.96
C ALA A 107 8.23 14.28 -6.56
N GLY A 108 9.03 13.57 -5.75
CA GLY A 108 10.41 13.98 -5.43
C GLY A 108 11.27 14.16 -6.68
N ALA A 109 11.22 13.22 -7.62
CA ALA A 109 11.95 13.32 -8.88
C ALA A 109 11.50 14.51 -9.76
N VAL A 110 10.22 14.89 -9.71
CA VAL A 110 9.72 16.12 -10.38
C VAL A 110 10.26 17.39 -9.72
N GLU A 111 10.42 17.40 -8.39
CA GLU A 111 11.03 18.51 -7.68
C GLU A 111 12.53 18.62 -7.98
N ASP A 112 13.25 17.50 -7.98
CA ASP A 112 14.68 17.45 -8.34
C ASP A 112 14.91 17.91 -9.79
N SER A 113 13.96 17.66 -10.70
CA SER A 113 14.06 18.10 -12.09
C SER A 113 13.97 19.62 -12.29
N ARG A 114 13.66 20.40 -11.24
CA ARG A 114 13.66 21.88 -11.29
C ARG A 114 15.05 22.48 -11.16
N GLN A 115 16.04 21.68 -10.76
CA GLN A 115 17.41 22.14 -10.58
C GLN A 115 18.08 22.45 -11.92
N GLU A 116 18.96 23.45 -11.93
CA GLU A 116 19.70 23.82 -13.14
C GLU A 116 20.58 22.64 -13.62
N GLY A 117 20.46 22.27 -14.89
CA GLY A 117 21.19 21.14 -15.48
C GLY A 117 20.56 19.76 -15.22
N ALA A 118 19.34 19.71 -14.67
CA ALA A 118 18.60 18.45 -14.56
C ALA A 118 18.29 17.84 -15.94
N ASP A 119 18.24 16.51 -16.00
CA ASP A 119 17.90 15.80 -17.24
C ASP A 119 16.40 15.90 -17.54
N ALA A 120 16.06 16.64 -18.61
CA ALA A 120 14.70 16.83 -19.08
C ALA A 120 13.96 15.50 -19.37
N GLY A 121 14.68 14.47 -19.83
CA GLY A 121 14.12 13.14 -20.11
C GLY A 121 13.64 12.44 -18.84
N THR A 122 14.43 12.49 -17.78
CA THR A 122 14.12 11.96 -16.45
C THR A 122 12.96 12.72 -15.80
N GLY A 123 12.97 14.05 -15.85
CA GLY A 123 11.85 14.87 -15.36
C GLY A 123 10.54 14.57 -16.07
N ALA A 124 10.56 14.45 -17.40
CA ALA A 124 9.37 14.10 -18.18
C ALA A 124 8.87 12.67 -17.89
N LEU A 125 9.76 11.72 -17.61
CA LEU A 125 9.38 10.37 -17.18
C LEU A 125 8.73 10.38 -15.79
N ALA A 126 9.26 11.15 -14.85
CA ALA A 126 8.68 11.29 -13.51
C ALA A 126 7.27 11.88 -13.57
N ILE A 127 7.06 12.93 -14.39
CA ILE A 127 5.73 13.52 -14.67
C ILE A 127 4.78 12.46 -15.25
N GLU A 128 5.23 11.70 -16.25
CA GLU A 128 4.43 10.65 -16.89
C GLU A 128 3.99 9.56 -15.91
N LEU A 129 4.93 9.04 -15.10
CA LEU A 129 4.66 7.98 -14.13
C LEU A 129 3.76 8.48 -13.00
N LEU A 130 4.01 9.67 -12.46
CA LEU A 130 3.17 10.26 -11.42
C LEU A 130 1.74 10.48 -11.92
N ALA A 131 1.58 11.15 -13.06
CA ALA A 131 0.28 11.49 -13.60
C ALA A 131 -0.54 10.25 -14.05
N ARG A 132 0.12 9.12 -14.34
CA ARG A 132 -0.58 7.86 -14.65
C ARG A 132 -0.86 6.99 -13.44
N THR A 133 -0.13 7.18 -12.35
CA THR A 133 -0.33 6.42 -11.11
C THR A 133 -1.44 7.04 -10.26
N LEU A 134 -1.52 8.37 -10.21
CA LEU A 134 -2.52 9.12 -9.42
C LEU A 134 -3.99 8.70 -9.70
N PRO A 135 -4.45 8.47 -10.95
CA PRO A 135 -5.81 8.02 -11.22
C PRO A 135 -6.16 6.65 -10.62
N LEU A 136 -5.16 5.77 -10.43
CA LEU A 136 -5.37 4.47 -9.76
C LEU A 136 -5.80 4.63 -8.30
N ARG A 137 -5.65 5.84 -7.74
CA ARG A 137 -6.03 6.24 -6.38
C ARG A 137 -7.23 7.20 -6.37
N GLY A 138 -7.91 7.37 -7.51
CA GLY A 138 -9.01 8.34 -7.66
C GLY A 138 -8.55 9.80 -7.60
N ARG A 139 -7.27 10.07 -7.87
CA ARG A 139 -6.66 11.41 -7.82
C ARG A 139 -6.53 12.03 -9.23
N ASP A 140 -7.60 11.98 -10.00
CA ASP A 140 -7.62 12.45 -11.40
C ASP A 140 -7.27 13.94 -11.54
N ALA A 141 -7.74 14.78 -10.62
CA ALA A 141 -7.44 16.22 -10.64
C ALA A 141 -5.96 16.54 -10.38
N ASP A 142 -5.31 15.75 -9.52
CA ASP A 142 -3.87 15.87 -9.26
C ASP A 142 -3.09 15.43 -10.50
N ALA A 143 -3.51 14.34 -11.14
CA ALA A 143 -2.91 13.86 -12.38
C ALA A 143 -2.94 14.93 -13.49
N GLU A 144 -4.09 15.59 -13.68
CA GLU A 144 -4.23 16.69 -14.64
C GLU A 144 -3.28 17.85 -14.31
N THR A 145 -3.11 18.16 -13.02
CA THR A 145 -2.21 19.21 -12.56
C THR A 145 -0.75 18.87 -12.86
N VAL A 146 -0.33 17.63 -12.65
CA VAL A 146 1.03 17.15 -12.98
C VAL A 146 1.29 17.22 -14.49
N TRP A 147 0.32 16.82 -15.32
CA TRP A 147 0.43 16.96 -16.77
C TRP A 147 0.57 18.41 -17.20
N ARG A 148 -0.28 19.29 -16.68
CA ARG A 148 -0.26 20.72 -17.00
C ARG A 148 1.07 21.36 -16.62
N TYR A 149 1.58 21.04 -15.43
CA TYR A 149 2.91 21.47 -14.98
C TYR A 149 4.00 21.13 -16.01
N GLY A 150 4.02 19.90 -16.52
CA GLY A 150 5.01 19.48 -17.52
C GLY A 150 4.85 20.15 -18.88
N LEU A 151 3.61 20.35 -19.34
CA LEU A 151 3.31 20.95 -20.64
C LEU A 151 3.62 22.46 -20.71
N ASP A 152 3.42 23.14 -19.58
CA ASP A 152 3.63 24.58 -19.41
C ASP A 152 5.02 24.92 -18.85
N HIS A 153 5.91 23.93 -18.74
CA HIS A 153 7.24 24.11 -18.14
C HIS A 153 8.12 25.06 -18.98
N PRO A 154 8.92 25.96 -18.36
CA PRO A 154 9.75 26.93 -19.08
C PRO A 154 10.92 26.30 -19.86
N ASP A 155 11.37 25.11 -19.44
CA ASP A 155 12.31 24.31 -20.24
C ASP A 155 11.57 23.63 -21.39
N GLU A 156 11.81 24.13 -22.62
CA GLU A 156 11.21 23.61 -23.84
C GLU A 156 11.53 22.13 -24.07
N ALA A 157 12.73 21.67 -23.72
CA ALA A 157 13.13 20.28 -23.92
C ALA A 157 12.30 19.33 -23.03
N LEU A 158 12.02 19.72 -21.79
CA LEU A 158 11.14 18.97 -20.90
C LEU A 158 9.71 18.97 -21.44
N ALA A 159 9.19 20.14 -21.81
CA ALA A 159 7.82 20.27 -22.30
C ALA A 159 7.57 19.43 -23.57
N ASP A 160 8.55 19.38 -24.49
CA ASP A 160 8.48 18.54 -25.68
C ASP A 160 8.47 17.04 -25.34
N GLN A 161 9.28 16.59 -24.38
CA GLN A 161 9.26 15.20 -23.91
C GLN A 161 7.93 14.83 -23.26
N VAL A 162 7.32 15.75 -22.50
CA VAL A 162 6.00 15.55 -21.88
C VAL A 162 4.91 15.43 -22.96
N ARG A 163 4.92 16.29 -23.99
CA ARG A 163 3.98 16.20 -25.14
C ARG A 163 4.07 14.84 -25.83
N LEU A 164 5.28 14.35 -26.08
CA LEU A 164 5.50 13.03 -26.70
C LEU A 164 4.94 11.89 -25.84
N ARG A 165 5.02 11.99 -24.51
CA ARG A 165 4.57 10.96 -23.57
C ARG A 165 3.07 10.95 -23.36
N LEU A 166 2.46 12.13 -23.29
CA LEU A 166 1.01 12.28 -23.17
C LEU A 166 0.27 11.56 -24.32
N GLY A 167 0.82 11.61 -25.53
CA GLY A 167 0.26 10.93 -26.71
C GLY A 167 0.48 9.42 -26.78
N ARG A 168 1.22 8.81 -25.84
CA ARG A 168 1.44 7.35 -25.84
C ARG A 168 0.23 6.63 -25.27
N ASP A 169 -0.26 5.64 -26.00
CA ASP A 169 -1.13 4.62 -25.43
C ASP A 169 -0.28 3.64 -24.62
N VAL A 170 -0.64 3.43 -23.34
CA VAL A 170 0.08 2.54 -22.42
C VAL A 170 -0.64 1.20 -22.26
N ARG A 171 -1.72 0.97 -23.03
CA ARG A 171 -2.35 -0.34 -23.06
C ARG A 171 -1.29 -1.37 -23.49
N PRO A 172 -1.10 -2.47 -22.75
CA PRO A 172 -0.29 -3.55 -23.25
C PRO A 172 -0.90 -4.00 -24.60
N ALA A 173 -0.04 -4.12 -25.61
CA ALA A 173 -0.42 -4.77 -26.86
C ALA A 173 -0.78 -6.22 -26.52
N MET A 174 -2.05 -6.47 -26.23
CA MET A 174 -2.61 -7.80 -26.17
C MET A 174 -2.69 -8.28 -27.63
N GLU A 175 -1.54 -8.68 -28.18
CA GLU A 175 -1.50 -9.37 -29.46
C GLU A 175 -2.34 -10.64 -29.32
N GLY A 176 -3.31 -10.78 -30.22
CA GLY A 176 -4.43 -11.70 -30.09
C GLY A 176 -4.00 -13.13 -29.81
N VAL A 177 -4.49 -13.67 -28.69
CA VAL A 177 -4.70 -15.10 -28.56
C VAL A 177 -6.01 -15.39 -29.29
N GLU A 178 -5.92 -15.67 -30.59
CA GLU A 178 -7.01 -16.33 -31.31
C GLU A 178 -7.18 -17.73 -30.69
N GLY A 179 -8.40 -18.00 -30.20
CA GLY A 179 -8.80 -19.30 -29.65
C GLY A 179 -9.16 -20.32 -30.72
#